data_AF-R7SV80-F1
#
_entry.id   AF-R7SV80-F1
#
_cell.length_a   1.000
_cell.length_b   1.000
_cell.length_c   1.000
_cell.angle_alpha   90.00
_cell.angle_beta   90.00
_cell.angle_gamma   90.00
#
_symmetry.space_group_name_H-M   'P 1'
#
loop_
_entity.id
_entity.type
_entity.pdbx_description
1 polymer ?
#
loop_
_entity_poly.entity_id
_entity_poly.type
_entity_poly.pdbx_seq_one_letter_code
_entity_poly.pdbx_strand_id
1 'polypeptide(L)'
;METTAPPPKVVERKIRQPSDFSGDCLEASTFLNTCWMYLRVNKDAYSDDEDKVIFVLLFMVGRTAAPWREACEEDVFTVVNNEEKGFGTFTDFARDFKAAFEPLSPVMDSITKLKALKQTGLAKDYIALFRPLAAHSGVKELEVLSDYFLSRLSSRLV
;
A
#
# COMPACT_ATOMS: atom_id res chain seq x y z
N MET A 1 36.52 2.37 -36.83
CA MET A 1 35.35 3.16 -36.44
C MET A 1 34.36 2.18 -35.83
N GLU A 2 34.29 2.12 -34.50
CA GLU A 2 33.30 1.29 -33.81
C GLU A 2 31.95 2.01 -33.88
N THR A 3 31.00 1.41 -34.60
CA THR A 3 29.60 1.84 -34.60
C THR A 3 28.98 1.38 -33.29
N THR A 4 28.86 2.29 -32.32
CA THR A 4 28.07 2.05 -31.11
C THR A 4 26.59 2.07 -31.48
N ALA A 5 25.90 0.95 -31.25
CA ALA A 5 24.45 0.86 -31.42
C ALA A 5 23.74 1.87 -30.49
N PRO A 6 22.59 2.45 -30.90
CA PRO A 6 21.84 3.36 -30.05
C PRO A 6 21.44 2.67 -28.74
N PRO A 7 21.41 3.41 -27.61
CA PRO A 7 21.05 2.84 -26.33
C PRO A 7 19.66 2.20 -26.42
N PRO A 8 19.46 1.03 -25.78
CA PRO A 8 18.18 0.34 -25.82
C PRO A 8 17.09 1.26 -25.27
N LYS A 9 16.00 1.40 -26.03
CA LYS A 9 14.83 2.19 -25.61
C LYS A 9 14.21 1.54 -24.37
N VAL A 10 14.22 2.27 -23.26
CA VAL A 10 13.54 1.86 -22.04
C VAL A 10 12.03 1.96 -22.28
N VAL A 11 11.30 0.87 -22.04
CA VAL A 11 9.85 0.79 -22.24
C VAL A 11 9.19 0.26 -20.97
N GLU A 12 8.25 1.03 -20.43
CA GLU A 12 7.40 0.62 -19.32
C GLU A 12 6.47 -0.53 -19.74
N ARG A 13 6.42 -1.58 -18.91
CA ARG A 13 5.52 -2.72 -19.09
C ARG A 13 4.14 -2.35 -18.59
N LYS A 14 3.15 -2.47 -19.49
CA LYS A 14 1.73 -2.26 -19.20
C LYS A 14 1.13 -3.46 -18.47
N ILE A 15 1.47 -3.60 -17.20
CA ILE A 15 0.82 -4.54 -16.28
C ILE A 15 -0.33 -3.84 -15.53
N ARG A 16 -1.06 -4.58 -14.69
CA ARG A 16 -2.10 -4.01 -13.86
C ARG A 16 -1.53 -2.93 -12.94
N GLN A 17 -2.09 -1.73 -13.02
CA GLN A 17 -1.74 -0.59 -12.16
C GLN A 17 -2.39 -0.70 -10.77
N PRO A 18 -1.85 0.00 -9.76
CA PRO A 18 -2.51 0.17 -8.46
C PRO A 18 -3.91 0.77 -8.62
N SER A 19 -4.80 0.47 -7.67
CA SER A 19 -6.09 1.17 -7.55
C SER A 19 -5.90 2.43 -6.71
N ASP A 20 -6.79 3.41 -6.91
CA ASP A 20 -6.79 4.65 -6.15
C ASP A 20 -6.86 4.37 -4.64
N PHE A 21 -5.97 5.03 -3.90
CA PHE A 21 -5.90 4.95 -2.46
C PHE A 21 -6.69 6.09 -1.82
N SER A 22 -7.56 5.72 -0.89
CA SER A 22 -8.41 6.67 -0.18
C SER A 22 -7.82 7.22 1.12
N GLY A 23 -6.69 6.66 1.56
CA GLY A 23 -6.15 6.94 2.89
C GLY A 23 -6.69 6.00 3.98
N ASP A 24 -7.38 4.91 3.60
CA ASP A 24 -7.80 3.86 4.53
C ASP A 24 -6.58 3.12 5.08
N CYS A 25 -6.40 3.17 6.41
CA CYS A 25 -5.27 2.53 7.06
C CYS A 25 -5.25 1.00 6.89
N LEU A 26 -6.41 0.38 6.71
CA LEU A 26 -6.53 -1.06 6.47
C LEU A 26 -6.02 -1.44 5.07
N GLU A 27 -6.06 -0.51 4.11
CA GLU A 27 -5.62 -0.73 2.73
C GLU A 27 -4.20 -0.23 2.46
N ALA A 28 -3.65 0.63 3.33
CA ALA A 28 -2.37 1.32 3.15
C ALA A 28 -1.22 0.36 2.79
N SER A 29 -1.05 -0.73 3.54
CA SER A 29 0.04 -1.68 3.30
C SER A 29 -0.13 -2.43 1.97
N THR A 30 -1.37 -2.83 1.64
CA THR A 30 -1.67 -3.50 0.36
C THR A 30 -1.42 -2.56 -0.81
N PHE A 31 -1.82 -1.31 -0.70
CA PHE A 31 -1.59 -0.28 -1.70
C PHE A 31 -0.09 -0.06 -1.95
N LEU A 32 0.68 0.25 -0.90
CA LEU A 32 2.12 0.51 -1.04
C LEU A 32 2.88 -0.69 -1.61
N ASN A 33 2.54 -1.90 -1.18
CA ASN A 33 3.14 -3.13 -1.73
C ASN A 33 2.81 -3.30 -3.22
N THR A 34 1.59 -2.97 -3.64
CA THR A 34 1.19 -3.05 -5.06
C THR A 34 1.99 -2.04 -5.90
N CYS A 35 2.14 -0.81 -5.42
CA CYS A 35 3.00 0.19 -6.07
C CYS A 35 4.44 -0.29 -6.17
N TRP A 36 4.99 -0.85 -5.09
CA TRP A 36 6.36 -1.37 -5.07
C TRP A 36 6.58 -2.51 -6.07
N MET A 37 5.62 -3.43 -6.20
CA MET A 37 5.67 -4.49 -7.21
C MET A 37 5.64 -3.92 -8.64
N TYR A 38 4.81 -2.91 -8.90
CA TYR A 38 4.75 -2.26 -10.20
C TYR A 38 6.09 -1.60 -10.56
N LEU A 39 6.61 -0.78 -9.66
CA LEU A 39 7.90 -0.10 -9.82
C LEU A 39 9.04 -1.10 -10.01
N ARG A 40 9.03 -2.24 -9.30
CA ARG A 40 10.05 -3.29 -9.46
C ARG A 40 10.01 -3.96 -10.83
N VAL A 41 8.82 -4.21 -11.38
CA VAL A 41 8.66 -4.74 -12.74
C VAL A 41 9.13 -3.73 -13.79
N ASN A 42 8.94 -2.44 -13.50
CA ASN A 42 9.27 -1.33 -14.39
C ASN A 42 10.54 -0.57 -13.96
N LYS A 43 11.46 -1.22 -13.25
CA LYS A 43 12.63 -0.56 -12.62
C LYS A 43 13.51 0.24 -13.57
N ASP A 44 13.56 -0.17 -14.84
CA ASP A 44 14.38 0.50 -15.84
C ASP A 44 13.70 1.80 -16.33
N ALA A 45 12.36 1.84 -16.30
CA ALA A 45 11.54 3.01 -16.63
C ALA A 45 11.36 3.98 -15.44
N TYR A 46 11.46 3.48 -14.21
CA TYR A 46 11.42 4.26 -12.97
C TYR A 46 12.76 4.12 -12.25
N SER A 47 13.83 4.63 -12.86
CA SER A 47 15.17 4.57 -12.26
C SER A 47 15.36 5.59 -11.15
N ASP A 48 14.76 6.76 -11.31
CA ASP A 48 14.86 7.87 -10.37
C ASP A 48 13.89 7.72 -9.19
N ASP A 49 14.26 8.24 -8.03
CA ASP A 49 13.41 8.19 -6.84
C ASP A 49 12.23 9.15 -6.92
N GLU A 50 12.40 10.31 -7.54
CA GLU A 50 11.33 11.28 -7.78
C GLU A 50 10.21 10.66 -8.61
N ASP A 51 10.56 9.99 -9.72
CA ASP A 51 9.59 9.29 -10.58
C ASP A 51 8.79 8.23 -9.80
N LYS A 52 9.44 7.52 -8.87
CA LYS A 52 8.78 6.52 -8.03
C LYS A 52 7.83 7.16 -7.03
N VAL A 53 8.21 8.29 -6.43
CA VAL A 53 7.37 9.03 -5.49
C VAL A 53 6.15 9.59 -6.22
N ILE A 54 6.35 10.30 -7.34
CA ILE A 54 5.28 10.83 -8.18
C ILE A 54 4.33 9.72 -8.61
N PHE A 55 4.86 8.56 -9.02
CA PHE A 55 4.03 7.41 -9.37
C PHE A 55 3.07 7.03 -8.24
N VAL A 56 3.52 6.97 -6.98
CA VAL A 56 2.62 6.64 -5.86
C VAL A 56 1.60 7.75 -5.61
N LEU A 57 2.03 9.01 -5.63
CA LEU A 57 1.16 10.17 -5.40
C LEU A 57 0.02 10.28 -6.41
N LEU A 58 0.24 9.88 -7.67
CA LEU A 58 -0.80 9.88 -8.70
C LEU A 58 -2.02 9.01 -8.34
N PHE A 59 -1.84 7.97 -7.53
CA PHE A 59 -2.93 7.11 -7.06
C PHE A 59 -3.50 7.54 -5.69
N MET A 60 -3.00 8.62 -5.08
CA MET A 60 -3.50 9.12 -3.78
C MET A 60 -4.61 10.15 -3.97
N VAL A 61 -5.80 9.68 -4.33
CA VAL A 61 -6.91 10.54 -4.80
C VAL A 61 -8.08 10.64 -3.81
N GLY A 62 -8.24 9.69 -2.89
CA GLY A 62 -9.43 9.66 -2.03
C GLY A 62 -9.25 10.29 -0.65
N ARG A 63 -10.37 10.69 -0.04
CA ARG A 63 -10.55 11.16 1.36
C ARG A 63 -9.32 11.78 2.01
N THR A 64 -8.58 11.02 2.82
CA THR A 64 -7.46 11.51 3.63
C THR A 64 -6.13 11.43 2.89
N ALA A 65 -6.04 10.66 1.80
CA ALA A 65 -4.86 10.59 0.95
C ALA A 65 -4.69 11.84 0.08
N ALA A 66 -5.79 12.40 -0.45
CA ALA A 66 -5.75 13.62 -1.27
C ALA A 66 -5.11 14.83 -0.57
N PRO A 67 -5.55 15.26 0.63
CA PRO A 67 -4.94 16.41 1.32
C PRO A 67 -3.50 16.11 1.77
N TRP A 68 -3.15 14.85 2.03
CA TRP A 68 -1.76 14.47 2.33
C TRP A 68 -0.87 14.59 1.09
N ARG A 69 -1.35 14.16 -0.09
CA ARG A 69 -0.67 14.37 -1.37
C ARG A 69 -0.46 15.86 -1.64
N GLU A 70 -1.50 16.67 -1.48
CA GLU A 70 -1.41 18.13 -1.66
C GLU A 70 -0.33 18.73 -0.75
N ALA A 71 -0.27 18.32 0.52
CA ALA A 71 0.78 18.76 1.44
C ALA A 71 2.20 18.30 1.01
N CYS A 72 2.35 17.10 0.45
CA CYS A 72 3.61 16.64 -0.12
C CYS A 72 4.02 17.48 -1.34
N GLU A 73 3.08 17.78 -2.23
CA GLU A 73 3.33 18.60 -3.42
C GLU A 73 3.74 20.03 -3.01
N GLU A 74 3.08 20.64 -2.03
CA GLU A 74 3.44 21.96 -1.50
C GLU A 74 4.84 22.00 -0.88
N ASP A 75 5.22 20.97 -0.11
CA ASP A 75 6.54 20.87 0.53
C ASP A 75 7.68 20.74 -0.50
N VAL A 76 7.44 20.07 -1.62
CA VAL A 76 8.41 19.86 -2.71
C VAL A 76 8.81 21.17 -3.39
N PHE A 77 7.84 22.05 -3.64
CA PHE A 77 8.07 23.37 -4.26
C PHE A 77 8.66 24.40 -3.29
N THR A 78 8.87 24.04 -2.03
CA THR A 78 9.50 24.92 -1.06
C THR A 78 10.98 25.10 -1.41
N VAL A 79 11.40 26.36 -1.62
CA VAL A 79 12.79 26.69 -1.95
C VAL A 79 13.60 26.92 -0.68
N VAL A 80 14.68 26.16 -0.51
CA VAL A 80 15.66 26.31 0.57
C VAL A 80 17.04 26.47 -0.06
N ASN A 81 17.78 27.52 0.30
CA ASN A 81 19.11 27.81 -0.27
C ASN A 81 19.16 27.89 -1.81
N ASN A 82 18.13 28.50 -2.43
CA ASN A 82 17.97 28.62 -3.89
C ASN A 82 17.75 27.30 -4.65
N GLU A 83 17.46 26.20 -3.95
CA GLU A 83 17.10 24.92 -4.55
C GLU A 83 15.70 24.50 -4.05
N GLU A 84 14.90 23.91 -4.94
CA GLU A 84 13.66 23.24 -4.53
C GLU A 84 14.02 22.03 -3.67
N LYS A 85 13.23 21.78 -2.62
CA LYS A 85 13.45 20.64 -1.73
C LYS A 85 13.39 19.30 -2.48
N GLY A 86 12.56 19.22 -3.52
CA GLY A 86 12.32 18.00 -4.27
C GLY A 86 11.56 16.94 -3.46
N PHE A 87 11.25 15.81 -4.10
CA PHE A 87 10.54 14.70 -3.44
C PHE A 87 11.43 13.83 -2.53
N GLY A 88 12.75 14.05 -2.53
CA GLY A 88 13.70 13.26 -1.74
C GLY A 88 13.82 11.82 -2.23
N THR A 89 14.10 10.88 -1.32
CA THR A 89 14.26 9.46 -1.67
C THR A 89 12.94 8.72 -1.56
N PHE A 90 12.77 7.68 -2.39
CA PHE A 90 11.59 6.82 -2.30
C PHE A 90 11.51 6.10 -0.95
N THR A 91 12.66 5.87 -0.30
CA THR A 91 12.74 5.24 1.03
C THR A 91 12.18 6.15 2.12
N ASP A 92 12.53 7.44 2.10
CA ASP A 92 12.01 8.42 3.05
C ASP A 92 10.51 8.64 2.85
N PHE A 93 10.07 8.79 1.59
CA PHE A 93 8.65 8.85 1.25
C PHE A 93 7.88 7.64 1.78
N ALA A 94 8.37 6.41 1.56
CA ALA A 94 7.71 5.20 2.04
C ALA A 94 7.63 5.14 3.57
N ARG A 95 8.63 5.67 4.28
CA ARG A 95 8.59 5.78 5.75
C ARG A 95 7.48 6.75 6.18
N ASP A 96 7.41 7.92 5.56
CA ASP A 96 6.46 8.97 5.93
C ASP A 96 5.02 8.56 5.57
N PHE A 97 4.84 7.89 4.42
CA PHE A 97 3.57 7.26 4.05
C PHE A 97 3.12 6.25 5.12
N LYS A 98 4.02 5.37 5.57
CA LYS A 98 3.68 4.39 6.61
C LYS A 98 3.34 5.06 7.94
N ALA A 99 4.07 6.11 8.32
CA ALA A 99 3.76 6.88 9.51
C ALA A 99 2.39 7.56 9.44
N ALA A 100 1.97 8.01 8.25
CA ALA A 100 0.69 8.67 8.03
C ALA A 100 -0.50 7.70 7.94
N PHE A 101 -0.32 6.55 7.28
CA PHE A 101 -1.44 5.68 6.89
C PHE A 101 -1.36 4.25 7.43
N GLU A 102 -0.19 3.70 7.71
CA GLU A 102 -0.15 2.36 8.31
C GLU A 102 -0.57 2.43 9.79
N PRO A 103 -1.38 1.47 10.25
CA PRO A 103 -1.74 1.39 11.66
C PRO A 103 -0.47 1.22 12.51
N LEU A 104 -0.46 1.91 13.66
CA LEU A 104 0.65 1.99 14.60
C LEU A 104 1.23 0.61 15.02
N SER A 105 0.48 -0.47 14.82
CA SER A 105 0.93 -1.84 15.04
C SER A 105 0.31 -2.79 13.99
N PRO A 106 1.14 -3.55 13.23
CA PRO A 106 0.66 -4.60 12.33
C PRO A 106 -0.16 -5.70 13.02
N VAL A 107 0.12 -5.92 14.30
CA VAL A 107 -0.65 -6.82 15.17
C VAL A 107 -2.05 -6.25 15.39
N MET A 108 -2.16 -4.97 15.75
CA MET A 108 -3.44 -4.30 15.97
C MET A 108 -4.26 -4.18 14.69
N ASP A 109 -3.61 -3.99 13.55
CA ASP A 109 -4.26 -4.04 12.23
C ASP A 109 -4.91 -5.40 11.97
N SER A 110 -4.13 -6.48 12.17
CA SER A 110 -4.60 -7.84 11.98
C SER A 110 -5.78 -8.15 12.90
N ILE A 111 -5.73 -7.71 14.16
CA ILE A 111 -6.86 -7.81 15.10
C ILE A 111 -8.07 -7.01 14.60
N THR A 112 -7.86 -5.79 14.11
CA THR A 112 -8.95 -4.92 13.63
C THR A 112 -9.62 -5.52 12.39
N LYS A 113 -8.83 -6.02 11.44
CA LYS A 113 -9.30 -6.73 10.24
C LYS A 113 -10.03 -8.02 10.61
N LEU A 114 -9.53 -8.82 11.55
CA LEU A 114 -10.25 -10.00 12.06
C LEU A 114 -11.63 -9.63 12.60
N LYS A 115 -11.70 -8.58 13.43
CA LYS A 115 -12.95 -8.10 14.02
C LYS A 115 -13.93 -7.55 12.99
N ALA A 116 -13.45 -7.01 11.88
CA ALA A 116 -14.26 -6.45 10.81
C ALA A 116 -14.63 -7.48 9.72
N LEU A 117 -13.87 -8.57 9.57
CA LEU A 117 -14.06 -9.57 8.53
C LEU A 117 -15.41 -10.27 8.71
N LYS A 118 -16.28 -10.17 7.71
CA LYS A 118 -17.59 -10.84 7.67
C LYS A 118 -17.62 -11.85 6.53
N GLN A 119 -18.23 -13.01 6.77
CA GLN A 119 -18.50 -13.94 5.68
C GLN A 119 -19.63 -13.38 4.80
N THR A 120 -19.27 -12.84 3.63
CA THR A 120 -20.24 -12.36 2.63
C THR A 120 -20.49 -13.36 1.50
N GLY A 121 -19.64 -14.40 1.38
CA GLY A 121 -19.71 -15.43 0.34
C GLY A 121 -19.49 -16.83 0.89
N LEU A 122 -18.74 -17.66 0.15
CA LEU A 122 -18.48 -19.04 0.54
C LEU A 122 -17.60 -19.10 1.81
N ALA A 123 -17.89 -20.07 2.67
CA ALA A 123 -17.13 -20.27 3.92
C ALA A 123 -15.64 -20.50 3.65
N LYS A 124 -15.27 -21.17 2.55
CA LYS A 124 -13.87 -21.40 2.17
C LYS A 124 -13.09 -20.10 1.93
N ASP A 125 -13.73 -19.10 1.33
CA ASP A 125 -13.09 -17.82 1.00
C ASP A 125 -12.92 -17.00 2.28
N TYR A 126 -13.92 -17.02 3.16
CA TYR A 126 -13.83 -16.45 4.50
C TYR A 126 -12.70 -17.08 5.32
N ILE A 127 -12.58 -18.41 5.34
CA ILE A 127 -11.49 -19.11 6.02
C ILE A 127 -10.11 -18.74 5.42
N ALA A 128 -10.02 -18.62 4.10
CA ALA A 128 -8.79 -18.22 3.42
C ALA A 128 -8.34 -16.79 3.79
N LEU A 129 -9.28 -15.88 4.03
CA LEU A 129 -9.00 -14.52 4.51
C LEU A 129 -8.74 -14.48 6.03
N PHE A 130 -9.43 -15.29 6.82
CA PHE A 130 -9.32 -15.30 8.27
C PHE A 130 -7.96 -15.83 8.75
N ARG A 131 -7.48 -16.95 8.19
CA ARG A 131 -6.23 -17.60 8.61
C ARG A 131 -5.00 -16.69 8.61
N PRO A 132 -4.66 -15.97 7.52
CA PRO A 132 -3.50 -15.10 7.54
C PRO A 132 -3.65 -13.99 8.59
N LEU A 133 -4.83 -13.39 8.74
CA LEU A 133 -5.04 -12.36 9.75
C LEU A 133 -4.90 -12.90 11.18
N ALA A 134 -5.38 -14.12 11.45
CA ALA A 134 -5.21 -14.80 12.74
C ALA A 134 -3.73 -15.11 13.05
N ALA A 135 -2.94 -15.48 12.05
CA ALA A 135 -1.51 -15.70 12.23
C ALA A 135 -0.76 -14.40 12.56
N HIS A 136 -1.10 -13.29 11.90
CA HIS A 136 -0.42 -12.00 12.07
C HIS A 136 -0.92 -11.22 13.31
N SER A 137 -2.08 -11.57 13.86
CA SER A 137 -2.62 -10.93 15.07
C SER A 137 -1.90 -11.36 16.35
N GLY A 138 -1.08 -12.42 16.32
CA GLY A 138 -0.37 -12.94 17.48
C GLY A 138 -1.27 -13.50 18.60
N VAL A 139 -2.60 -13.53 18.40
CA VAL A 139 -3.57 -14.11 19.33
C VAL A 139 -3.39 -15.62 19.36
N LYS A 140 -3.16 -16.19 20.54
CA LYS A 140 -2.92 -17.63 20.71
C LYS A 140 -4.11 -18.35 21.31
N GLU A 141 -5.00 -17.60 21.94
CA GLU A 141 -6.17 -18.09 22.65
C GLU A 141 -7.23 -18.56 21.63
N LEU A 142 -7.43 -19.88 21.57
CA LEU A 142 -8.39 -20.48 20.65
C LEU A 142 -9.82 -19.97 20.89
N GLU A 143 -10.19 -19.69 22.14
CA GLU A 143 -11.50 -19.15 22.51
C GLU A 143 -11.73 -17.76 21.88
N VAL A 144 -10.72 -16.90 21.91
CA VAL A 144 -10.77 -15.55 21.31
C VAL A 144 -10.84 -15.64 19.79
N LEU A 145 -10.03 -16.51 19.18
CA LEU A 145 -10.09 -16.74 17.73
C LEU A 145 -11.42 -17.35 17.30
N SER A 146 -12.00 -18.25 18.11
CA SER A 146 -13.31 -18.84 17.85
C SER A 146 -14.41 -17.80 17.94
N ASP A 147 -14.37 -16.90 18.93
CA ASP A 147 -15.33 -15.78 19.02
C ASP A 147 -15.24 -14.86 17.79
N TYR A 148 -14.03 -14.46 17.37
CA TYR A 148 -13.84 -13.63 16.18
C TYR A 148 -14.35 -14.31 14.90
N PHE A 149 -14.15 -15.63 14.79
CA PHE A 149 -14.61 -16.42 13.66
C PHE A 149 -16.14 -16.57 13.66
N LEU A 150 -16.71 -17.07 14.76
CA LEU A 150 -18.12 -17.44 14.87
C LEU A 150 -19.05 -16.23 14.88
N SER A 151 -18.66 -15.12 15.53
CA SER A 151 -19.47 -13.89 15.59
C SER A 151 -19.65 -13.19 14.24
N ARG A 152 -18.96 -13.66 13.20
CA ARG A 152 -18.91 -13.09 11.86
C ARG A 152 -19.31 -14.06 10.75
N LEU A 153 -19.66 -15.30 11.11
CA LEU A 153 -20.28 -16.25 10.18
C LEU A 153 -21.65 -15.76 9.73
N SER A 154 -22.00 -16.07 8.48
CA SER A 154 -23.34 -15.77 7.98
C SER A 154 -24.36 -16.72 8.60
N SER A 155 -25.44 -16.17 9.15
CA SER A 155 -26.56 -16.95 9.69
C SER A 155 -27.30 -17.80 8.66
N ARG A 156 -27.00 -17.64 7.36
CA ARG A 156 -27.55 -18.48 6.28
C ARG A 156 -27.03 -19.93 6.30
N LEU A 157 -26.11 -20.27 7.19
CA LEU A 157 -25.50 -21.61 7.30
C LEU A 157 -25.57 -22.20 8.73
N VAL A 158 -26.33 -21.58 9.64
CA VAL A 158 -26.60 -22.12 10.99
C VAL A 158 -28.07 -22.51 11.09
#